data_AF-A0A949IGR8-F1
#
_entry.id   AF-A0A949IGR8-F1
#
_cell.length_a   1.000
_cell.length_b   1.000
_cell.length_c   1.000
_cell.angle_alpha   90.00
_cell.angle_beta   90.00
_cell.angle_gamma   90.00
#
_symmetry.space_group_name_H-M   'P 1'
#
loop_
_entity.id
_entity.type
_entity.pdbx_description
1 polymer ?
#
loop_
_entity_poly.entity_id
_entity_poly.type
_entity_poly.pdbx_seq_one_letter_code
_entity_poly.pdbx_strand_id
1 'polypeptide(L)'
;MLLLKNKFAHIALWMFLAPVIILGAYVFSIIWRVSIAEQEVFGRSDLIHPGQQAHFDEPPVPPYWGQPTYSIKHNGNKIVVFRQKINGYQHMYGSVLADFELGTRLSKALFVANEWAEFTCDFNGVSTENLMDRRKDLANNKLGRKLGELARQKGLHGAAAEQFLKDTCVVAMDHPEFLPHFMDIRWLTIGDEASLGCRCLPKRNIFNTLCRPFRYFKRS
;
A
#
# COMPACT_ATOMS: atom_id res chain seq x y z
N MET A 1 14.53 -31.82 -38.88
CA MET A 1 13.38 -31.93 -37.94
C MET A 1 13.75 -31.59 -36.48
N LEU A 2 14.89 -32.04 -35.93
CA LEU A 2 15.34 -31.70 -34.56
C LEU A 2 15.63 -30.19 -34.34
N LEU A 3 16.25 -29.51 -35.32
CA LEU A 3 16.54 -28.07 -35.24
C LEU A 3 15.28 -27.17 -35.15
N LEU A 4 14.17 -27.59 -35.77
CA LEU A 4 12.89 -26.88 -35.67
C LEU A 4 12.26 -27.06 -34.28
N LYS A 5 12.32 -28.28 -33.71
CA LYS A 5 11.81 -28.55 -32.35
C LYS A 5 12.52 -27.71 -31.27
N ASN A 6 13.83 -27.52 -31.36
CA ASN A 6 14.57 -26.66 -30.43
C ASN A 6 14.18 -25.17 -30.54
N LYS A 7 13.90 -24.67 -31.75
CA LYS A 7 13.45 -23.29 -31.93
C LYS A 7 12.06 -23.05 -31.33
N PHE A 8 11.12 -23.98 -31.51
CA PHE A 8 9.79 -23.88 -30.91
C PHE A 8 9.83 -23.96 -29.38
N ALA A 9 10.66 -24.84 -28.82
CA ALA A 9 10.85 -24.93 -27.37
C ALA A 9 11.43 -23.63 -26.78
N HIS A 10 12.42 -23.01 -27.45
CA HIS A 10 12.96 -21.73 -27.01
C HIS A 10 11.95 -20.58 -27.11
N ILE A 11 11.17 -20.50 -28.20
CA ILE A 11 10.13 -19.47 -28.35
C ILE A 11 9.07 -19.64 -27.25
N ALA A 12 8.59 -20.86 -27.01
CA ALA A 12 7.60 -21.14 -25.97
C ALA A 12 8.13 -20.78 -24.56
N LEU A 13 9.40 -21.10 -24.28
CA LEU A 13 10.05 -20.73 -23.02
C LEU A 13 10.10 -19.20 -22.85
N TRP A 14 10.51 -18.46 -23.88
CA TRP A 14 10.57 -17.00 -23.81
C TRP A 14 9.19 -16.34 -23.73
N MET A 15 8.18 -16.90 -24.40
CA MET A 15 6.79 -16.45 -24.26
C MET A 15 6.26 -16.61 -22.84
N PHE A 16 6.75 -17.63 -22.11
CA PHE A 16 6.41 -17.83 -20.70
C PHE A 16 7.22 -16.94 -19.76
N LEU A 17 8.54 -16.81 -20.00
CA LEU A 17 9.43 -16.06 -19.11
C LEU A 17 9.31 -14.54 -19.25
N ALA A 18 9.10 -14.03 -20.47
CA ALA A 18 9.09 -12.59 -20.71
C ALA A 18 8.01 -11.84 -19.91
N PRO A 19 6.74 -12.31 -19.83
CA PRO A 19 5.73 -11.66 -19.00
C PRO A 19 6.10 -11.64 -17.51
N VAL A 20 6.71 -12.72 -16.99
CA VAL A 20 7.15 -12.81 -15.60
C VAL A 20 8.26 -11.80 -15.32
N ILE A 21 9.25 -11.70 -16.22
CA ILE A 21 10.34 -10.73 -16.10
C ILE A 21 9.81 -9.30 -16.19
N ILE A 22 8.91 -9.01 -17.14
CA ILE A 22 8.31 -7.67 -17.30
C ILE A 22 7.50 -7.29 -16.05
N LEU A 23 6.69 -8.21 -15.52
CA LEU A 23 5.93 -7.98 -14.29
C LEU A 23 6.85 -7.77 -13.10
N GLY A 24 7.89 -8.61 -12.95
CA GLY A 24 8.88 -8.46 -11.87
C GLY A 24 9.62 -7.13 -11.94
N ALA A 25 10.06 -6.72 -13.13
CA ALA A 25 10.69 -5.42 -13.35
C ALA A 25 9.75 -4.26 -13.05
N TYR A 26 8.47 -4.39 -13.42
CA TYR A 26 7.45 -3.40 -13.13
C TYR A 26 7.20 -3.25 -11.62
N VAL A 27 7.00 -4.36 -10.90
CA VAL A 27 6.85 -4.37 -9.44
C VAL A 27 8.08 -3.76 -8.76
N PHE A 28 9.29 -4.16 -9.20
CA PHE A 28 10.52 -3.58 -8.69
C PHE A 28 10.60 -2.07 -8.92
N SER A 29 10.12 -1.58 -10.08
CA SER A 29 10.08 -0.14 -10.38
C SER A 29 9.14 0.63 -9.43
N ILE A 30 8.01 0.03 -9.02
CA ILE A 30 7.12 0.61 -8.01
C ILE A 30 7.83 0.67 -6.66
N ILE A 31 8.42 -0.45 -6.20
CA ILE A 31 9.15 -0.51 -4.92
C ILE A 31 10.25 0.55 -4.88
N TRP A 32 11.02 0.68 -5.97
CA TRP A 32 12.08 1.67 -6.09
C TRP A 32 11.55 3.11 -6.00
N ARG A 33 10.50 3.45 -6.75
CA ARG A 33 9.93 4.81 -6.75
C ARG A 33 9.25 5.15 -5.43
N VAL A 34 8.59 4.18 -4.80
CA VAL A 34 8.06 4.33 -3.44
C VAL A 34 9.21 4.62 -2.49
N SER A 35 10.31 3.86 -2.53
CA SER A 35 11.48 4.07 -1.66
C SER A 35 12.09 5.47 -1.82
N ILE A 36 12.19 5.98 -3.04
CA ILE A 36 12.66 7.35 -3.29
C ILE A 36 11.67 8.36 -2.68
N ALA A 37 10.37 8.20 -2.93
CA ALA A 37 9.36 9.12 -2.41
C ALA A 37 9.30 9.11 -0.87
N GLU A 38 9.46 7.95 -0.24
CA GLU A 38 9.59 7.86 1.23
C GLU A 38 10.80 8.64 1.72
N GLN A 39 11.95 8.45 1.09
CA GLN A 39 13.16 9.17 1.45
C GLN A 39 12.97 10.70 1.33
N GLU A 40 12.27 11.16 0.29
CA GLU A 40 11.98 12.59 0.08
C GLU A 40 10.95 13.17 1.05
N VAL A 41 9.90 12.40 1.38
CA VAL A 41 8.78 12.86 2.22
C VAL A 41 9.11 12.72 3.70
N PHE A 42 9.72 11.61 4.09
CA PHE A 42 9.98 11.24 5.47
C PHE A 42 11.45 11.37 5.86
N GLY A 43 12.39 11.50 4.94
CA GLY A 43 13.82 11.43 5.26
C GLY A 43 14.29 10.01 5.60
N ARG A 44 13.48 9.00 5.30
CA ARG A 44 13.78 7.57 5.47
C ARG A 44 12.96 6.73 4.51
N SER A 45 13.37 5.51 4.26
CA SER A 45 12.63 4.53 3.46
C SER A 45 12.69 3.17 4.15
N ASP A 46 11.56 2.48 4.25
CA ASP A 46 11.47 1.18 4.92
C ASP A 46 11.53 0.00 3.93
N LEU A 47 11.55 0.28 2.61
CA LEU A 47 11.64 -0.74 1.55
C LEU A 47 13.08 -0.93 1.03
N ILE A 48 13.65 0.11 0.42
CA ILE A 48 15.04 0.17 -0.06
C ILE A 48 15.66 1.42 0.53
N HIS A 49 16.92 1.38 0.99
CA HIS A 49 17.57 2.55 1.59
C HIS A 49 18.43 3.30 0.55
N PRO A 50 17.89 4.30 -0.19
CA PRO A 50 18.67 5.04 -1.19
C PRO A 50 19.68 6.01 -0.56
N GLY A 51 19.61 6.27 0.75
CA GLY A 51 20.47 7.25 1.41
C GLY A 51 20.41 7.19 2.94
N GLN A 52 20.86 8.28 3.58
CA GLN A 52 20.86 8.44 5.04
C GLN A 52 19.44 8.38 5.62
N GLN A 53 19.27 7.72 6.76
CA GLN A 53 17.96 7.46 7.36
C GLN A 53 17.74 8.35 8.58
N ALA A 54 16.59 9.03 8.64
CA ALA A 54 16.11 9.66 9.86
C ALA A 54 15.84 8.61 10.95
N HIS A 55 16.16 8.96 12.19
CA HIS A 55 16.00 8.09 13.35
C HIS A 55 14.70 8.40 14.10
N PHE A 56 14.07 7.36 14.64
CA PHE A 56 12.92 7.51 15.53
C PHE A 56 13.43 7.76 16.96
N ASP A 57 13.52 9.04 17.34
CA ASP A 57 14.08 9.50 18.61
C ASP A 57 13.08 10.31 19.47
N GLU A 58 11.92 10.65 18.93
CA GLU A 58 10.82 11.32 19.64
C GLU A 58 9.87 10.29 20.30
N PRO A 59 9.22 10.63 21.43
CA PRO A 59 8.27 9.75 22.09
C PRO A 59 7.00 9.52 21.26
N PRO A 60 6.28 8.39 21.46
CA PRO A 60 5.02 8.11 20.77
C PRO A 60 3.99 9.23 20.95
N VAL A 61 3.19 9.50 19.92
CA VAL A 61 2.10 10.50 19.96
C VAL A 61 0.72 9.83 19.93
N PRO A 62 -0.30 10.33 20.63
CA PRO A 62 -1.67 9.81 20.52
C PRO A 62 -2.23 9.94 19.09
N PRO A 63 -3.01 8.97 18.58
CA PRO A 63 -3.47 7.71 19.20
C PRO A 63 -2.49 6.51 19.11
N TYR A 64 -1.22 6.73 18.78
CA TYR A 64 -0.25 5.68 18.40
C TYR A 64 0.71 5.31 19.54
N TRP A 65 0.14 4.83 20.65
CA TRP A 65 0.90 4.44 21.83
C TRP A 65 1.89 3.30 21.51
N GLY A 66 3.18 3.54 21.76
CA GLY A 66 4.21 2.49 21.74
C GLY A 66 5.19 2.50 20.56
N GLN A 67 4.98 3.33 19.52
CA GLN A 67 5.98 3.49 18.45
C GLN A 67 6.73 4.81 18.60
N PRO A 68 8.08 4.79 18.60
CA PRO A 68 8.86 6.03 18.59
C PRO A 68 8.61 6.77 17.27
N THR A 69 8.64 8.10 17.33
CA THR A 69 8.33 8.98 16.21
C THR A 69 9.53 9.86 15.87
N TYR A 70 9.38 10.68 14.84
CA TYR A 70 10.12 11.94 14.69
C TYR A 70 9.28 12.92 13.88
N SER A 71 9.70 14.17 13.83
CA SER A 71 9.03 15.21 13.05
C SER A 71 9.90 15.72 11.92
N ILE A 72 9.35 15.81 10.70
CA ILE A 72 10.01 16.42 9.54
C ILE A 72 9.12 17.50 8.92
N LYS A 73 9.73 18.48 8.24
CA LYS A 73 8.99 19.45 7.42
C LYS A 73 9.06 19.04 5.95
N HIS A 74 7.91 18.92 5.31
CA HIS A 74 7.79 18.69 3.87
C HIS A 74 6.86 19.75 3.27
N ASN A 75 7.35 20.50 2.28
CA ASN A 75 6.62 21.62 1.65
C ASN A 75 5.99 22.60 2.67
N GLY A 76 6.71 22.88 3.77
CA GLY A 76 6.24 23.76 4.85
C GLY A 76 5.33 23.10 5.89
N ASN A 77 4.79 21.91 5.64
CA ASN A 77 3.94 21.17 6.57
C ASN A 77 4.77 20.29 7.51
N LYS A 78 4.44 20.30 8.80
CA LYS A 78 5.05 19.40 9.79
C LYS A 78 4.38 18.02 9.69
N ILE A 79 5.17 17.00 9.38
CA ILE A 79 4.72 15.60 9.36
C ILE A 79 5.31 14.89 10.58
N VAL A 80 4.45 14.35 11.43
CA VAL A 80 4.86 13.37 12.44
C VAL A 80 4.94 12.00 11.76
N VAL A 81 6.10 11.36 11.87
CA VAL A 81 6.44 10.12 11.19
C VAL A 81 6.60 8.99 12.19
N PHE A 82 6.02 7.84 11.85
CA PHE A 82 6.16 6.55 12.54
C PHE A 82 5.98 5.43 11.51
N ARG A 83 6.51 4.23 11.81
CA ARG A 83 6.58 3.12 10.83
C ARG A 83 5.24 2.79 10.18
N GLN A 84 4.18 2.72 10.97
CA GLN A 84 2.85 2.38 10.45
C GLN A 84 2.30 3.42 9.46
N LYS A 85 2.65 4.71 9.63
CA LYS A 85 2.30 5.76 8.67
C LYS A 85 3.08 5.63 7.37
N ILE A 86 4.36 5.27 7.45
CA ILE A 86 5.21 5.00 6.28
C ILE A 86 4.62 3.83 5.49
N ASN A 87 4.32 2.71 6.15
CA ASN A 87 3.67 1.58 5.50
C ASN A 87 2.31 1.96 4.87
N GLY A 88 1.47 2.71 5.57
CA GLY A 88 0.22 3.23 4.97
C GLY A 88 0.47 4.07 3.71
N TYR A 89 1.52 4.90 3.71
CA TYR A 89 1.95 5.67 2.54
C TYR A 89 2.47 4.76 1.40
N GLN A 90 3.19 3.67 1.67
CA GLN A 90 3.65 2.70 0.67
C GLN A 90 2.47 2.14 -0.13
N HIS A 91 1.45 1.65 0.59
CA HIS A 91 0.24 1.09 -0.01
C HIS A 91 -0.51 2.14 -0.83
N MET A 92 -0.68 3.34 -0.27
CA MET A 92 -1.33 4.44 -0.99
C MET A 92 -0.55 4.83 -2.26
N TYR A 93 0.72 5.24 -2.13
CA TYR A 93 1.52 5.77 -3.24
C TYR A 93 1.84 4.69 -4.29
N GLY A 94 2.17 3.46 -3.87
CA GLY A 94 2.33 2.35 -4.79
C GLY A 94 1.06 2.08 -5.60
N SER A 95 -0.11 2.11 -4.94
CA SER A 95 -1.39 1.89 -5.64
C SER A 95 -1.76 3.06 -6.55
N VAL A 96 -1.35 4.29 -6.23
CA VAL A 96 -1.50 5.49 -7.06
C VAL A 96 -0.71 5.35 -8.35
N LEU A 97 0.56 4.95 -8.25
CA LEU A 97 1.44 4.73 -9.41
C LEU A 97 0.85 3.67 -10.33
N ALA A 98 0.50 2.50 -9.78
CA ALA A 98 -0.06 1.41 -10.55
C ALA A 98 -1.42 1.77 -11.18
N ASP A 99 -2.24 2.55 -10.47
CA ASP A 99 -3.50 3.03 -11.02
C ASP A 99 -3.23 3.99 -12.18
N PHE A 100 -2.43 5.04 -11.96
CA PHE A 100 -2.10 6.02 -12.99
C PHE A 100 -1.57 5.38 -14.28
N GLU A 101 -0.74 4.34 -14.18
CA GLU A 101 -0.08 3.70 -15.32
C GLU A 101 -0.89 2.58 -15.99
N LEU A 102 -1.53 1.72 -15.19
CA LEU A 102 -2.19 0.50 -15.68
C LEU A 102 -3.72 0.59 -15.68
N GLY A 103 -4.27 1.61 -15.04
CA GLY A 103 -5.69 1.72 -14.77
C GLY A 103 -6.15 0.95 -13.53
N THR A 104 -7.34 1.29 -13.06
CA THR A 104 -7.89 0.83 -11.77
C THR A 104 -8.09 -0.66 -11.67
N ARG A 105 -8.44 -1.33 -12.78
CA ARG A 105 -8.63 -2.79 -12.78
C ARG A 105 -7.32 -3.53 -12.51
N LEU A 106 -6.24 -3.15 -13.20
CA LEU A 106 -4.94 -3.81 -13.08
C LEU A 106 -4.24 -3.44 -11.78
N SER A 107 -4.29 -2.17 -11.37
CA SER A 107 -3.81 -1.73 -10.06
C SER A 107 -4.47 -2.52 -8.92
N LYS A 108 -5.80 -2.67 -8.96
CA LYS A 108 -6.52 -3.48 -7.97
C LYS A 108 -6.04 -4.93 -7.96
N ALA A 109 -5.85 -5.56 -9.12
CA ALA A 109 -5.39 -6.93 -9.19
C ALA A 109 -3.97 -7.09 -8.64
N LEU A 110 -3.07 -6.16 -8.97
CA LEU A 110 -1.68 -6.15 -8.49
C LEU A 110 -1.61 -6.04 -6.97
N PHE A 111 -2.33 -5.07 -6.38
CA PHE A 111 -2.30 -4.88 -4.93
C PHE A 111 -3.05 -5.99 -4.18
N VAL A 112 -4.11 -6.58 -4.75
CA VAL A 112 -4.69 -7.81 -4.19
C VAL A 112 -3.68 -8.95 -4.19
N ALA A 113 -2.89 -9.11 -5.25
CA ALA A 113 -1.83 -10.12 -5.30
C ALA A 113 -0.72 -9.85 -4.28
N ASN A 114 -0.38 -8.57 -4.04
CA ASN A 114 0.56 -8.17 -2.98
C ASN A 114 0.09 -8.62 -1.59
N GLU A 115 -1.16 -8.32 -1.21
CA GLU A 115 -1.73 -8.75 0.07
C GLU A 115 -1.74 -10.28 0.23
N TRP A 116 -1.94 -10.99 -0.88
CA TRP A 116 -1.86 -12.45 -0.91
C TRP A 116 -0.45 -12.96 -0.69
N ALA A 117 0.54 -12.34 -1.35
CA ALA A 117 1.94 -12.70 -1.18
C ALA A 117 2.38 -12.49 0.28
N GLU A 118 2.05 -11.34 0.87
CA GLU A 118 2.29 -11.06 2.29
C GLU A 118 1.61 -12.10 3.19
N PHE A 119 0.33 -12.39 2.96
CA PHE A 119 -0.39 -13.43 3.71
C PHE A 119 0.26 -14.82 3.61
N THR A 120 0.75 -15.19 2.43
CA THR A 120 1.39 -16.52 2.23
C THR A 120 2.79 -16.60 2.84
N CYS A 121 3.47 -15.48 3.00
CA CYS A 121 4.81 -15.39 3.60
C CYS A 121 4.79 -15.20 5.12
N ASP A 122 3.61 -15.04 5.74
CA ASP A 122 3.42 -15.07 7.19
C ASP A 122 3.50 -16.52 7.72
N PHE A 123 4.72 -17.07 7.78
CA PHE A 123 4.97 -18.46 8.20
C PHE A 123 4.60 -18.77 9.66
N ASN A 124 4.38 -17.75 10.50
CA ASN A 124 4.06 -17.88 11.94
C ASN A 124 2.55 -17.85 12.23
N GLY A 125 1.71 -17.90 11.19
CA GLY A 125 0.26 -17.78 11.32
C GLY A 125 -0.21 -16.32 11.33
N VAL A 126 -1.54 -16.16 11.32
CA VAL A 126 -2.18 -14.85 11.09
C VAL A 126 -2.67 -14.29 12.41
N SER A 127 -1.97 -13.27 12.91
CA SER A 127 -2.36 -12.57 14.13
C SER A 127 -3.57 -11.64 13.88
N THR A 128 -4.22 -11.22 14.96
CA THR A 128 -5.28 -10.21 14.90
C THR A 128 -4.76 -8.86 14.37
N GLU A 129 -3.53 -8.50 14.72
CA GLU A 129 -2.88 -7.28 14.25
C GLU A 129 -2.68 -7.34 12.73
N ASN A 130 -2.22 -8.47 12.19
CA ASN A 130 -2.05 -8.65 10.74
C ASN A 130 -3.38 -8.48 9.97
N LEU A 131 -4.50 -8.88 10.57
CA LEU A 131 -5.83 -8.69 9.97
C LEU A 131 -6.26 -7.22 9.98
N MET A 132 -6.01 -6.50 11.09
CA MET A 132 -6.29 -5.07 11.17
C MET A 132 -5.40 -4.27 10.19
N ASP A 133 -4.12 -4.63 10.12
CA ASP A 133 -3.13 -3.99 9.25
C ASP A 133 -3.52 -4.16 7.79
N ARG A 134 -3.84 -5.38 7.38
CA ARG A 134 -4.35 -5.64 6.03
C ARG A 134 -5.57 -4.81 5.66
N ARG A 135 -6.53 -4.63 6.57
CA ARG A 135 -7.72 -3.81 6.28
C ARG A 135 -7.34 -2.34 6.10
N LYS A 136 -6.39 -1.85 6.90
CA LYS A 136 -5.78 -0.52 6.76
C LYS A 136 -5.07 -0.39 5.41
N ASP A 137 -4.27 -1.38 5.01
CA ASP A 137 -3.53 -1.37 3.74
C ASP A 137 -4.47 -1.43 2.53
N LEU A 138 -5.47 -2.30 2.55
CA LEU A 138 -6.51 -2.34 1.52
C LEU A 138 -7.30 -1.02 1.39
N ALA A 139 -7.55 -0.32 2.51
CA ALA A 139 -8.19 1.00 2.48
C ALA A 139 -7.27 2.06 1.88
N ASN A 140 -6.00 2.10 2.27
CA ASN A 140 -5.00 3.02 1.72
C ASN A 140 -4.74 2.75 0.23
N ASN A 141 -4.69 1.48 -0.20
CA ASN A 141 -4.66 1.07 -1.61
C ASN A 141 -5.88 1.63 -2.37
N LYS A 142 -7.08 1.55 -1.78
CA LYS A 142 -8.31 2.09 -2.39
C LYS A 142 -8.28 3.60 -2.53
N LEU A 143 -7.83 4.32 -1.49
CA LEU A 143 -7.62 5.77 -1.57
C LEU A 143 -6.61 6.09 -2.68
N GLY A 144 -5.50 5.35 -2.73
CA GLY A 144 -4.48 5.55 -3.74
C GLY A 144 -5.00 5.43 -5.19
N ARG A 145 -5.82 4.42 -5.48
CA ARG A 145 -6.47 4.30 -6.80
C ARG A 145 -7.34 5.49 -7.17
N LYS A 146 -8.08 6.08 -6.21
CA LYS A 146 -8.88 7.29 -6.48
C LYS A 146 -7.99 8.46 -6.90
N LEU A 147 -6.84 8.62 -6.25
CA LEU A 147 -5.89 9.69 -6.56
C LEU A 147 -5.20 9.47 -7.91
N GLY A 148 -4.85 8.22 -8.24
CA GLY A 148 -4.33 7.86 -9.57
C GLY A 148 -5.32 8.16 -10.69
N GLU A 149 -6.61 7.87 -10.47
CA GLU A 149 -7.68 8.18 -11.42
C GLU A 149 -7.82 9.69 -11.62
N LEU A 150 -7.77 10.47 -10.54
CA LEU A 150 -7.77 11.94 -10.60
C LEU A 150 -6.60 12.48 -11.42
N ALA A 151 -5.40 11.91 -11.27
CA ALA A 151 -4.23 12.34 -12.04
C ALA A 151 -4.34 12.01 -13.53
N ARG A 152 -4.89 10.84 -13.88
CA ARG A 152 -5.20 10.50 -15.29
C ARG A 152 -6.22 11.46 -15.89
N GLN A 153 -7.27 11.80 -15.15
CA GLN A 153 -8.29 12.75 -15.60
C GLN A 153 -7.71 14.15 -15.87
N LYS A 154 -6.64 14.52 -15.17
CA LYS A 154 -5.91 15.78 -15.39
C LYS A 154 -4.98 15.75 -16.61
N GLY A 155 -4.79 14.60 -17.26
CA GLY A 155 -3.91 14.47 -18.43
C GLY A 155 -2.44 14.78 -18.12
N LEU A 156 -2.00 14.53 -16.87
CA LEU A 156 -0.61 14.75 -16.47
C LEU A 156 0.28 13.65 -17.05
N HIS A 157 1.54 13.96 -17.33
CA HIS A 157 2.53 13.00 -17.83
C HIS A 157 3.93 13.25 -17.26
N GLY A 158 4.78 12.21 -17.30
CA GLY A 158 6.19 12.29 -16.93
C GLY A 158 6.45 12.80 -15.51
N ALA A 159 7.51 13.60 -15.34
CA ALA A 159 7.93 14.12 -14.03
C ALA A 159 6.85 14.99 -13.35
N ALA A 160 6.05 15.73 -14.13
CA ALA A 160 4.96 16.54 -13.58
C ALA A 160 3.85 15.67 -12.97
N ALA A 161 3.53 14.53 -13.59
CA ALA A 161 2.61 13.56 -13.01
C ALA A 161 3.19 12.98 -11.72
N GLU A 162 4.44 12.54 -11.73
CA GLU A 162 5.06 11.93 -10.56
C GLU A 162 5.12 12.88 -9.36
N GLN A 163 5.49 14.14 -9.58
CA GLN A 163 5.47 15.15 -8.52
C GLN A 163 4.05 15.40 -8.00
N PHE A 164 3.07 15.55 -8.89
CA PHE A 164 1.66 15.71 -8.51
C PHE A 164 1.14 14.52 -7.69
N LEU A 165 1.48 13.28 -8.08
CA LEU A 165 1.07 12.07 -7.38
C LEU A 165 1.65 12.03 -5.96
N LYS A 166 2.95 12.33 -5.80
CA LYS A 166 3.59 12.42 -4.48
C LYS A 166 2.92 13.47 -3.61
N ASP A 167 2.80 14.70 -4.11
CA ASP A 167 2.22 15.81 -3.35
C ASP A 167 0.78 15.52 -2.94
N THR A 168 -0.01 14.94 -3.85
CA THR A 168 -1.40 14.54 -3.57
C THR A 168 -1.45 13.44 -2.50
N CYS A 169 -0.51 12.49 -2.51
CA CYS A 169 -0.42 11.47 -1.47
C CYS A 169 -0.04 12.08 -0.11
N VAL A 170 0.89 13.04 -0.09
CA VAL A 170 1.26 13.73 1.15
C VAL A 170 0.06 14.45 1.75
N VAL A 171 -0.69 15.20 0.93
CA VAL A 171 -1.93 15.87 1.37
C VAL A 171 -2.98 14.85 1.82
N ALA A 172 -3.11 13.72 1.13
CA ALA A 172 -4.07 12.68 1.47
C ALA A 172 -3.79 12.00 2.81
N MET A 173 -2.54 12.02 3.31
CA MET A 173 -2.21 11.46 4.64
C MET A 173 -2.93 12.17 5.79
N ASP A 174 -3.35 13.42 5.59
CA ASP A 174 -4.11 14.18 6.58
C ASP A 174 -5.64 14.08 6.34
N HIS A 175 -6.07 13.36 5.31
CA HIS A 175 -7.48 13.18 4.98
C HIS A 175 -8.14 12.07 5.85
N PRO A 176 -9.43 12.20 6.22
CA PRO A 176 -10.13 11.18 7.03
C PRO A 176 -10.20 9.78 6.43
N GLU A 177 -9.95 9.61 5.13
CA GLU A 177 -9.91 8.30 4.46
C GLU A 177 -8.58 7.57 4.65
N PHE A 178 -7.49 8.29 4.94
CA PHE A 178 -6.19 7.67 5.19
C PHE A 178 -6.16 7.07 6.60
N LEU A 179 -5.74 5.81 6.68
CA LEU A 179 -5.59 5.08 7.93
C LEU A 179 -4.10 4.94 8.25
N PRO A 180 -3.56 5.75 9.16
CA PRO A 180 -2.13 5.82 9.44
C PRO A 180 -1.63 4.66 10.31
N HIS A 181 -2.53 3.89 10.94
CA HIS A 181 -2.16 2.77 11.82
C HIS A 181 -3.28 1.73 11.88
N PHE A 182 -2.92 0.45 12.05
CA PHE A 182 -3.90 -0.64 12.20
C PHE A 182 -4.81 -0.53 13.44
N MET A 183 -4.40 0.21 14.48
CA MET A 183 -5.23 0.42 15.68
C MET A 183 -6.21 1.58 15.52
N ASP A 184 -6.22 2.25 14.37
CA ASP A 184 -7.12 3.36 14.12
C ASP A 184 -8.58 2.89 14.06
N ILE A 185 -9.38 3.24 15.08
CA ILE A 185 -10.76 2.78 15.25
C ILE A 185 -11.66 3.00 14.02
N ARG A 186 -11.29 3.91 13.10
CA ARG A 186 -12.00 4.12 11.84
C ARG A 186 -12.05 2.85 10.99
N TRP A 187 -11.11 1.89 11.17
CA TRP A 187 -11.17 0.59 10.49
C TRP A 187 -12.44 -0.22 10.83
N LEU A 188 -13.12 0.05 11.96
CA LEU A 188 -14.41 -0.56 12.29
C LEU A 188 -15.52 -0.14 11.32
N THR A 189 -15.36 1.01 10.67
CA THR A 189 -16.37 1.59 9.76
C THR A 189 -16.09 1.29 8.28
N ILE A 190 -14.86 0.89 7.94
CA ILE A 190 -14.54 0.43 6.57
C ILE A 190 -15.11 -0.97 6.36
N GLY A 191 -15.30 -1.35 5.10
CA GLY A 191 -15.79 -2.69 4.78
C GLY A 191 -14.77 -3.80 5.09
N ASP A 192 -15.20 -5.05 4.96
CA ASP A 192 -14.33 -6.23 5.07
C ASP A 192 -13.38 -6.34 3.86
N GLU A 193 -12.39 -7.23 3.93
CA GLU A 193 -11.37 -7.45 2.89
C GLU A 193 -12.01 -7.71 1.52
N ALA A 194 -13.11 -8.49 1.50
CA ALA A 194 -13.87 -8.80 0.30
C ALA A 194 -14.49 -7.55 -0.35
N SER A 195 -15.08 -6.67 0.46
CA SER A 195 -15.64 -5.39 0.00
C SER A 195 -14.57 -4.39 -0.44
N LEU A 196 -13.36 -4.48 0.11
CA LEU A 196 -12.20 -3.68 -0.30
C LEU A 196 -11.51 -4.23 -1.56
N GLY A 197 -11.87 -5.43 -1.99
CA GLY A 197 -11.46 -6.00 -3.28
C GLY A 197 -10.76 -7.35 -3.20
N CYS A 198 -10.47 -7.84 -2.00
CA CYS A 198 -9.75 -9.09 -1.77
C CYS A 198 -10.70 -10.19 -1.26
N ARG A 199 -11.47 -10.80 -2.18
CA ARG A 199 -12.55 -11.75 -1.84
C ARG A 199 -12.07 -13.12 -1.37
N CYS A 200 -10.86 -13.50 -1.75
CA CYS A 200 -10.38 -14.88 -1.62
C CYS A 200 -9.55 -15.10 -0.34
N LEU A 201 -9.13 -14.04 0.35
CA LEU A 201 -8.46 -14.19 1.63
C LEU A 201 -9.44 -14.79 2.66
N PRO A 202 -9.00 -15.74 3.51
CA PRO A 202 -9.90 -16.46 4.38
C PRO A 202 -10.66 -15.49 5.29
N LYS A 203 -11.98 -15.35 5.03
CA LYS A 203 -12.93 -14.77 5.98
C LYS A 203 -13.04 -15.75 7.13
N ARG A 204 -12.23 -15.63 8.18
CA ARG A 204 -12.50 -16.08 9.56
C ARG A 204 -11.21 -16.11 10.36
N ASN A 205 -11.10 -15.18 11.30
CA ASN A 205 -10.99 -15.59 12.69
C ASN A 205 -12.00 -14.73 13.47
N ILE A 206 -12.41 -15.25 14.62
CA ILE A 206 -13.39 -14.74 15.61
C ILE A 206 -13.46 -13.20 15.79
N PHE A 207 -12.41 -12.48 15.40
CA PHE A 207 -12.28 -11.02 15.36
C PHE A 207 -13.43 -10.25 14.67
N ASN A 208 -13.87 -10.64 13.47
CA ASN A 208 -15.00 -9.95 12.80
C ASN A 208 -16.33 -10.12 13.55
N THR A 209 -16.42 -11.12 14.43
CA THR A 209 -17.58 -11.35 15.32
C THR A 209 -17.43 -10.57 16.62
N LEU A 210 -16.21 -10.46 17.18
CA LEU A 210 -15.92 -9.72 18.41
C LEU A 210 -15.89 -8.19 18.23
N CYS A 211 -15.51 -7.71 17.04
CA CYS A 211 -15.38 -6.28 16.75
C CYS A 211 -16.63 -5.67 16.10
N ARG A 212 -17.72 -6.43 15.94
CA ARG A 212 -19.02 -5.79 15.77
C ARG A 212 -19.29 -5.01 17.03
N PRO A 213 -19.55 -3.68 16.97
CA PRO A 213 -20.08 -2.99 18.13
C PRO A 213 -21.34 -3.75 18.51
N PHE A 214 -21.34 -4.33 19.71
CA PHE A 214 -22.55 -4.83 20.31
C PHE A 214 -23.61 -3.75 20.12
N ARG A 215 -24.73 -4.10 19.49
CA ARG A 215 -25.93 -3.27 19.41
C ARG A 215 -26.53 -3.11 20.81
N TYR A 216 -25.79 -2.49 21.72
CA TYR A 216 -26.22 -2.12 23.07
C TYR A 216 -26.22 -0.60 23.19
N PHE A 217 -26.85 0.10 22.26
CA PHE A 217 -27.45 1.41 22.51
C PHE A 217 -28.57 1.63 21.49
N LYS A 218 -29.62 0.81 21.59
CA LYS A 218 -30.96 1.33 21.36
C LYS A 218 -31.32 2.10 22.63
N ARG A 219 -31.08 3.41 22.65
CA ARG A 219 -31.81 4.30 23.56
C ARG A 219 -33.26 4.29 23.09
N SER A 220 -34.06 3.45 23.75
CA SER A 220 -35.48 3.76 24.00
C SER A 220 -35.58 4.98 24.89
#